data_AF-A0A7W1ZV48-F1
#
_entry.id   AF-A0A7W1ZV48-F1
#
_cell.length_a   1.000
_cell.length_b   1.000
_cell.length_c   1.000
_cell.angle_alpha   90.00
_cell.angle_beta   90.00
_cell.angle_gamma   90.00
#
_symmetry.space_group_name_H-M   'P 1'
#
loop_
_entity.id
_entity.type
_entity.pdbx_description
1 polymer ?
#
loop_
_entity_poly.entity_id
_entity_poly.type
_entity_poly.pdbx_seq_one_letter_code
_entity_poly.pdbx_strand_id
1 'polypeptide(L)'
;MQALTDRMSSKAKQYFIREINALHTVDNENIRFKRLEGLTPQELYYLIVLGEDEIYTSSYLNVYKKIFQRMAVPRGDSLLLTVNGDYFRKFIKMAAGYNTLNDFLGKMDKENATTTMKAFVIHLENTDGLEEAVDVADSYSSIMDKDLPLAKYISSEVKWNLDRNITTNNKRGIVIYNLLNVLFQSADTTAKVDLSKQLGIASIYGEDYNSLTDDSGRVVQQVFFYGDEDKDGQNSFENFMKMFRGKPEWKVTMNENWVTIISAKGKPVWIFANRPLLGDDDPDAKAQARLGDFLEENHLKPSIVIHRGHSYHLQYTLNQLSPSAKIVVLGSCGGYNNLNEVLTVCEDAQIISSKQVGTKTVNEPILQAINGSLLSGKNIDWVSMWKGLESKFKDAASREKFEDYIPPYKNLGAILIKAYRKSMGE
;
A
#
# COMPACT_ATOMS: atom_id res chain seq x y z
N MET A 1 -18.34 -8.73 17.23
CA MET A 1 -18.41 -7.64 16.22
C MET A 1 -17.45 -7.88 15.06
N GLN A 2 -16.19 -8.25 15.30
CA GLN A 2 -15.21 -8.55 14.25
C GLN A 2 -15.72 -9.47 13.12
N ALA A 3 -16.26 -10.65 13.46
CA ALA A 3 -16.77 -11.59 12.45
C ALA A 3 -17.92 -11.03 11.57
N LEU A 4 -18.69 -10.06 12.08
CA LEU A 4 -19.72 -9.38 11.28
C LEU A 4 -19.07 -8.40 10.31
N THR A 5 -18.13 -7.58 10.78
CA THR A 5 -17.33 -6.67 9.96
C THR A 5 -16.59 -7.42 8.86
N ASP A 6 -15.94 -8.55 9.19
CA ASP A 6 -15.21 -9.37 8.22
C ASP A 6 -16.15 -9.91 7.14
N ARG A 7 -17.34 -10.38 7.54
CA ARG A 7 -18.36 -10.85 6.60
C ARG A 7 -18.90 -9.71 5.74
N MET A 8 -19.10 -8.52 6.31
CA MET A 8 -19.52 -7.34 5.55
C MET A 8 -18.44 -6.92 4.54
N SER A 9 -17.17 -6.87 4.93
CA SER A 9 -16.05 -6.57 4.04
C SER A 9 -15.92 -7.61 2.93
N SER A 10 -15.97 -8.90 3.27
CA SER A 10 -15.98 -9.99 2.30
C SER A 10 -17.13 -9.85 1.28
N LYS A 11 -18.36 -9.54 1.75
CA LYS A 11 -19.50 -9.34 0.85
C LYS A 11 -19.37 -8.07 0.01
N ALA A 12 -18.91 -6.96 0.58
CA ALA A 12 -18.64 -5.71 -0.14
C ALA A 12 -17.64 -5.94 -1.29
N LYS A 13 -16.53 -6.63 -0.99
CA LYS A 13 -15.49 -6.97 -1.96
C LYS A 13 -16.00 -7.90 -3.05
N GLN A 14 -16.50 -9.08 -2.66
CA GLN A 14 -16.88 -10.14 -3.59
C GLN A 14 -18.08 -9.80 -4.47
N TYR A 15 -19.13 -9.18 -3.92
CA TYR A 15 -20.38 -9.01 -4.65
C TYR A 15 -20.55 -7.65 -5.31
N PHE A 16 -19.72 -6.66 -4.96
CA PHE A 16 -19.84 -5.30 -5.49
C PHE A 16 -18.53 -4.80 -6.07
N ILE A 17 -17.46 -4.73 -5.28
CA ILE A 17 -16.21 -4.08 -5.72
C ILE A 17 -15.55 -4.85 -6.85
N ARG A 18 -15.38 -6.16 -6.70
CA ARG A 18 -14.78 -7.00 -7.75
C ARG A 18 -15.60 -6.97 -9.04
N GLU A 19 -16.93 -6.97 -8.94
CA GLU A 19 -17.82 -6.86 -10.10
C GLU A 19 -17.62 -5.54 -10.87
N ILE A 20 -17.63 -4.39 -10.18
CA ILE A 20 -17.47 -3.09 -10.85
C ILE A 20 -16.02 -2.84 -11.32
N ASN A 21 -15.05 -3.48 -10.69
CA ASN A 21 -13.64 -3.46 -11.09
C ASN A 21 -13.40 -4.35 -12.32
N ALA A 22 -14.01 -5.54 -12.40
CA ALA A 22 -13.88 -6.42 -13.56
C ALA A 22 -14.39 -5.74 -14.84
N LEU A 23 -15.40 -4.87 -14.69
CA LEU A 23 -15.95 -4.06 -15.78
C LEU A 23 -15.21 -2.73 -16.01
N HIS A 24 -13.97 -2.56 -15.53
CA HIS A 24 -13.24 -1.28 -15.61
C HIS A 24 -12.96 -0.77 -17.03
N THR A 25 -12.98 -1.65 -18.03
CA THR A 25 -12.84 -1.32 -19.46
C THR A 25 -14.18 -0.98 -20.14
N VAL A 26 -15.30 -1.13 -19.44
CA VAL A 26 -16.64 -0.84 -19.95
C VAL A 26 -16.98 0.62 -19.68
N ASP A 27 -17.03 1.44 -20.73
CA ASP A 27 -17.33 2.87 -20.64
C ASP A 27 -18.78 3.17 -20.23
N ASN A 28 -19.72 2.26 -20.50
CA ASN A 28 -21.12 2.45 -20.17
C ASN A 28 -21.36 2.27 -18.66
N GLU A 29 -21.52 3.38 -17.93
CA GLU A 29 -21.77 3.38 -16.48
C GLU A 29 -22.99 2.55 -16.06
N ASN A 30 -24.05 2.47 -16.89
CA ASN A 30 -25.26 1.70 -16.57
C ASN A 30 -25.03 0.19 -16.63
N ILE A 31 -24.00 -0.26 -17.35
CA ILE A 31 -23.58 -1.66 -17.37
C ILE A 31 -22.58 -1.89 -16.24
N ARG A 32 -21.50 -1.11 -16.21
CA ARG A 32 -20.41 -1.25 -15.26
C ARG A 32 -20.88 -1.18 -13.80
N PHE A 33 -21.73 -0.21 -13.49
CA PHE A 33 -22.15 0.08 -12.11
C PHE A 33 -23.57 -0.40 -11.80
N LYS A 34 -24.14 -1.27 -12.66
CA LYS A 34 -25.47 -1.87 -12.43
C LYS A 34 -25.57 -2.54 -11.07
N ARG A 35 -24.48 -3.18 -10.62
CA ARG A 35 -24.42 -3.87 -9.33
C ARG A 35 -24.62 -2.94 -8.12
N LEU A 36 -24.41 -1.64 -8.30
CA LEU A 36 -24.62 -0.64 -7.26
C LEU A 36 -26.06 -0.14 -7.20
N GLU A 37 -26.94 -0.50 -8.14
CA GLU A 37 -28.34 -0.09 -8.14
C GLU A 37 -29.06 -0.56 -6.87
N GLY A 38 -29.92 0.29 -6.31
CA GLY A 38 -30.67 0.02 -5.08
C GLY A 38 -29.91 0.30 -3.77
N LEU A 39 -28.58 0.40 -3.77
CA LEU A 39 -27.82 0.69 -2.54
C LEU A 39 -28.12 2.10 -1.98
N THR A 40 -28.22 2.21 -0.68
CA THR A 40 -28.35 3.50 0.03
C THR A 40 -27.02 4.26 0.07
N PRO A 41 -27.03 5.57 0.39
CA PRO A 41 -25.80 6.32 0.65
C PRO A 41 -24.89 5.67 1.71
N GLN A 42 -25.49 5.08 2.75
CA GLN A 42 -24.78 4.37 3.83
C GLN A 42 -24.12 3.09 3.32
N GLU A 43 -24.81 2.29 2.51
CA GLU A 43 -24.21 1.07 1.94
C GLU A 43 -23.07 1.41 0.99
N LEU A 44 -23.22 2.44 0.16
CA LEU A 44 -22.14 2.94 -0.71
C LEU A 44 -20.95 3.49 0.10
N TYR A 45 -21.20 4.15 1.23
CA TYR A 45 -20.17 4.56 2.19
C TYR A 45 -19.38 3.33 2.70
N TYR A 46 -20.08 2.27 3.13
CA TYR A 46 -19.43 1.04 3.58
C TYR A 46 -18.69 0.30 2.45
N LEU A 47 -19.12 0.40 1.19
CA LEU A 47 -18.33 -0.11 0.07
C LEU A 47 -16.98 0.61 -0.07
N ILE A 48 -16.92 1.92 0.21
CA ILE A 48 -15.66 2.66 0.18
C ILE A 48 -14.74 2.20 1.32
N VAL A 49 -15.22 2.24 2.57
CA VAL A 49 -14.35 2.00 3.74
C VAL A 49 -14.00 0.52 3.93
N LEU A 50 -14.89 -0.41 3.57
CA LEU A 50 -14.59 -1.85 3.67
C LEU A 50 -13.89 -2.41 2.43
N GLY A 51 -13.69 -1.56 1.42
CA GLY A 51 -13.11 -1.89 0.12
C GLY A 51 -11.77 -1.24 -0.16
N GLU A 52 -11.16 -0.59 0.83
CA GLU A 52 -9.99 0.28 0.67
C GLU A 52 -8.80 -0.37 -0.04
N ASP A 53 -8.64 -1.68 0.11
CA ASP A 53 -7.57 -2.49 -0.44
C ASP A 53 -7.90 -3.09 -1.81
N GLU A 54 -9.14 -3.01 -2.30
CA GLU A 54 -9.53 -3.58 -3.60
C GLU A 54 -10.13 -2.56 -4.58
N ILE A 55 -10.66 -1.42 -4.13
CA ILE A 55 -11.42 -0.52 -5.00
C ILE A 55 -10.52 0.26 -5.97
N TYR A 56 -10.82 0.16 -7.27
CA TYR A 56 -10.08 0.90 -8.29
C TYR A 56 -10.49 2.37 -8.27
N THR A 57 -9.63 3.29 -8.70
CA THR A 57 -9.93 4.73 -8.72
C THR A 57 -11.19 5.07 -9.49
N SER A 58 -11.34 4.55 -10.70
CA SER A 58 -12.53 4.79 -11.51
C SER A 58 -13.79 4.20 -10.85
N SER A 59 -13.65 3.12 -10.09
CA SER A 59 -14.74 2.55 -9.29
C SER A 59 -15.06 3.44 -8.08
N TYR A 60 -14.05 3.82 -7.28
CA TYR A 60 -14.17 4.72 -6.13
C TYR A 60 -14.86 6.02 -6.52
N LEU A 61 -14.39 6.69 -7.56
CA LEU A 61 -14.95 7.98 -8.00
C LEU A 61 -16.44 7.85 -8.34
N ASN A 62 -16.85 6.72 -8.92
CA ASN A 62 -18.24 6.48 -9.24
C ASN A 62 -19.08 6.12 -7.99
N VAL A 63 -18.56 5.28 -7.08
CA VAL A 63 -19.22 4.98 -5.80
C VAL A 63 -19.42 6.28 -5.00
N TYR A 64 -18.36 7.08 -4.85
CA TYR A 64 -18.38 8.37 -4.16
C TYR A 64 -19.40 9.33 -4.79
N LYS A 65 -19.42 9.47 -6.11
CA LYS A 65 -20.42 10.25 -6.85
C LYS A 65 -21.85 9.78 -6.55
N LYS A 66 -22.08 8.45 -6.55
CA LYS A 66 -23.41 7.86 -6.31
C LYS A 66 -23.91 8.07 -4.88
N ILE A 67 -23.03 8.18 -3.88
CA ILE A 67 -23.41 8.53 -2.49
C ILE A 67 -24.23 9.82 -2.52
N PHE A 68 -23.63 10.90 -3.02
CA PHE A 68 -24.25 12.22 -3.01
C PHE A 68 -25.44 12.34 -3.97
N GLN A 69 -25.43 11.63 -5.08
CA GLN A 69 -26.59 11.58 -5.99
C GLN A 69 -27.83 10.92 -5.36
N ARG A 70 -27.64 10.04 -4.38
CA ARG A 70 -28.72 9.31 -3.69
C ARG A 70 -29.15 9.96 -2.39
N MET A 71 -28.43 10.98 -1.92
CA MET A 71 -28.84 11.76 -0.77
C MET A 71 -29.86 12.81 -1.19
N ALA A 72 -30.94 12.95 -0.41
CA ALA A 72 -31.90 14.03 -0.61
C ALA A 72 -31.25 15.42 -0.42
N VAL A 73 -30.34 15.51 0.56
CA VAL A 73 -29.50 16.68 0.81
C VAL A 73 -28.05 16.19 0.77
N PRO A 74 -27.26 16.52 -0.27
CA PRO A 74 -25.93 15.95 -0.51
C PRO A 74 -24.86 16.60 0.37
N ARG A 75 -25.04 16.49 1.68
CA ARG A 75 -24.20 17.11 2.71
C ARG A 75 -23.24 16.11 3.34
N GLY A 76 -21.95 16.44 3.34
CA GLY A 76 -20.91 15.51 3.84
C GLY A 76 -21.05 15.21 5.32
N ASP A 77 -21.39 16.21 6.13
CA ASP A 77 -21.62 16.09 7.57
C ASP A 77 -22.85 15.24 7.86
N SER A 78 -23.93 15.41 7.08
CA SER A 78 -25.10 14.56 7.18
C SER A 78 -24.80 13.10 6.84
N LEU A 79 -23.94 12.83 5.85
CA LEU A 79 -23.50 11.46 5.56
C LEU A 79 -22.82 10.84 6.78
N LEU A 80 -21.85 11.52 7.39
CA LEU A 80 -21.14 11.01 8.58
C LEU A 80 -22.09 10.76 9.75
N LEU A 81 -23.07 11.64 9.96
CA LEU A 81 -24.08 11.45 10.99
C LEU A 81 -24.96 10.22 10.72
N THR A 82 -25.32 9.94 9.46
CA THR A 82 -26.17 8.78 9.12
C THR A 82 -25.51 7.43 9.39
N VAL A 83 -24.18 7.39 9.49
CA VAL A 83 -23.40 6.20 9.86
C VAL A 83 -22.82 6.31 11.28
N ASN A 84 -23.29 7.27 12.08
CA ASN A 84 -22.82 7.53 13.45
C ASN A 84 -21.30 7.75 13.57
N GLY A 85 -20.66 8.26 12.51
CA GLY A 85 -19.21 8.43 12.44
C GLY A 85 -18.41 7.13 12.34
N ASP A 86 -19.04 5.97 12.12
CA ASP A 86 -18.33 4.70 11.96
C ASP A 86 -17.37 4.77 10.76
N TYR A 87 -16.11 4.33 10.95
CA TYR A 87 -15.03 4.42 9.96
C TYR A 87 -14.76 5.82 9.35
N PHE A 88 -15.17 6.92 9.98
CA PHE A 88 -15.05 8.24 9.35
C PHE A 88 -13.59 8.62 9.00
N ARG A 89 -12.61 8.24 9.84
CA ARG A 89 -11.19 8.50 9.53
C ARG A 89 -10.72 7.75 8.30
N LYS A 90 -11.13 6.50 8.16
CA LYS A 90 -10.89 5.69 6.95
C LYS A 90 -11.54 6.32 5.73
N PHE A 91 -12.76 6.83 5.84
CA PHE A 91 -13.40 7.56 4.74
C PHE A 91 -12.65 8.83 4.36
N ILE A 92 -12.18 9.62 5.33
CA ILE A 92 -11.33 10.80 5.08
C ILE A 92 -10.01 10.39 4.41
N LYS A 93 -9.39 9.29 4.84
CA LYS A 93 -8.20 8.71 4.18
C LYS A 93 -8.48 8.39 2.72
N MET A 94 -9.57 7.68 2.45
CA MET A 94 -9.99 7.37 1.08
C MET A 94 -10.21 8.65 0.27
N ALA A 95 -10.92 9.63 0.84
CA ALA A 95 -11.16 10.91 0.17
C ALA A 95 -9.85 11.66 -0.12
N ALA A 96 -8.88 11.65 0.79
CA ALA A 96 -7.56 12.24 0.58
C ALA A 96 -6.77 11.49 -0.51
N GLY A 97 -6.74 10.16 -0.43
CA GLY A 97 -5.99 9.28 -1.34
C GLY A 97 -6.48 9.35 -2.79
N TYR A 98 -7.80 9.46 -3.00
CA TYR A 98 -8.42 9.59 -4.32
C TYR A 98 -8.75 11.05 -4.70
N ASN A 99 -8.14 12.03 -4.04
CA ASN A 99 -8.24 13.46 -4.37
C ASN A 99 -9.70 14.01 -4.41
N THR A 100 -10.55 13.54 -3.49
CA THR A 100 -11.93 13.98 -3.31
C THR A 100 -12.19 14.66 -1.96
N LEU A 101 -11.17 14.80 -1.10
CA LEU A 101 -11.33 15.39 0.23
C LEU A 101 -11.85 16.83 0.19
N ASN A 102 -11.30 17.69 -0.66
CA ASN A 102 -11.75 19.08 -0.77
C ASN A 102 -13.19 19.18 -1.25
N ASP A 103 -13.58 18.30 -2.19
CA ASP A 103 -14.95 18.19 -2.67
C ASP A 103 -15.91 17.66 -1.58
N PHE A 104 -15.44 16.75 -0.72
CA PHE A 104 -16.20 16.24 0.42
C PHE A 104 -16.43 17.32 1.49
N LEU A 105 -15.36 18.00 1.91
CA LEU A 105 -15.41 19.09 2.89
C LEU A 105 -16.22 20.28 2.35
N GLY A 106 -16.16 20.54 1.04
CA GLY A 106 -16.96 21.56 0.36
C GLY A 106 -18.47 21.29 0.35
N LYS A 107 -18.90 20.04 0.65
CA LYS A 107 -20.31 19.67 0.85
C LYS A 107 -20.78 19.88 2.29
N MET A 108 -20.01 20.57 3.12
CA MET A 108 -20.35 20.96 4.48
C MET A 108 -20.27 22.49 4.60
N ASP A 109 -20.87 23.05 5.65
CA ASP A 109 -20.47 24.41 6.05
C ASP A 109 -19.06 24.42 6.63
N LYS A 110 -18.46 25.62 6.71
CA LYS A 110 -17.07 25.79 7.13
C LYS A 110 -16.81 25.29 8.55
N GLU A 111 -17.79 25.45 9.44
CA GLU A 111 -17.67 25.04 10.84
C GLU A 111 -17.65 23.51 10.95
N ASN A 112 -18.54 22.81 10.25
CA ASN A 112 -18.59 21.35 10.25
C ASN A 112 -17.40 20.74 9.51
N ALA A 113 -16.93 21.36 8.43
CA ALA A 113 -15.68 20.92 7.77
C ALA A 113 -14.48 21.03 8.72
N THR A 114 -14.34 22.15 9.44
CA THR A 114 -13.27 22.36 10.43
C THR A 114 -13.38 21.37 11.58
N THR A 115 -14.59 21.14 12.08
CA THR A 115 -14.88 20.18 13.16
C THR A 115 -14.58 18.75 12.73
N THR A 116 -14.92 18.37 11.50
CA THR A 116 -14.63 17.05 10.94
C THR A 116 -13.12 16.82 10.86
N MET A 117 -12.37 17.80 10.38
CA MET A 117 -10.91 17.69 10.29
C MET A 117 -10.22 17.77 11.65
N LYS A 118 -10.84 18.41 12.65
CA LYS A 118 -10.41 18.31 14.04
C LYS A 118 -10.65 16.90 14.59
N ALA A 119 -11.86 16.37 14.42
CA ALA A 119 -12.23 15.02 14.87
C ALA A 119 -11.30 13.96 14.26
N PHE A 120 -10.92 14.14 12.99
CA PHE A 120 -10.01 13.26 12.27
C PHE A 120 -8.69 13.03 13.01
N VAL A 121 -8.16 14.05 13.69
CA VAL A 121 -6.81 14.01 14.29
C VAL A 121 -6.79 13.90 15.80
N ILE A 122 -7.88 14.23 16.50
CA ILE A 122 -7.93 14.17 17.97
C ILE A 122 -8.28 12.76 18.48
N HIS A 123 -7.89 12.49 19.72
CA HIS A 123 -8.25 11.27 20.46
C HIS A 123 -7.77 9.94 19.85
N LEU A 124 -6.69 9.97 19.06
CA LEU A 124 -6.09 8.76 18.48
C LEU A 124 -5.55 7.79 19.55
N GLU A 125 -5.27 8.30 20.75
CA GLU A 125 -4.82 7.48 21.88
C GLU A 125 -5.92 6.60 22.49
N ASN A 126 -7.19 6.89 22.20
CA ASN A 126 -8.35 6.21 22.75
C ASN A 126 -8.87 5.08 21.86
N THR A 127 -8.28 4.90 20.68
CA THR A 127 -8.70 3.90 19.69
C THR A 127 -8.13 2.54 20.02
N ASP A 128 -8.65 1.48 19.42
CA ASP A 128 -8.04 0.15 19.50
C ASP A 128 -6.96 0.01 18.41
N GLY A 129 -5.73 -0.33 18.79
CA GLY A 129 -4.61 -0.47 17.84
C GLY A 129 -4.08 0.85 17.25
N LEU A 130 -3.46 0.77 16.06
CA LEU A 130 -2.82 1.92 15.39
C LEU A 130 -3.49 2.34 14.09
N GLU A 131 -4.52 1.62 13.66
CA GLU A 131 -5.13 1.82 12.33
C GLU A 131 -5.51 3.28 12.08
N GLU A 132 -6.20 3.91 13.03
CA GLU A 132 -6.62 5.30 12.89
C GLU A 132 -5.45 6.30 12.88
N ALA A 133 -4.38 6.02 13.63
CA ALA A 133 -3.19 6.87 13.62
C ALA A 133 -2.42 6.72 12.29
N VAL A 134 -2.41 5.52 11.72
CA VAL A 134 -1.87 5.24 10.38
C VAL A 134 -2.74 5.90 9.31
N ASP A 135 -4.06 5.86 9.42
CA ASP A 135 -4.97 6.55 8.50
C ASP A 135 -4.69 8.06 8.46
N VAL A 136 -4.43 8.68 9.62
CA VAL A 136 -4.03 10.08 9.73
C VAL A 136 -2.65 10.32 9.10
N ALA A 137 -1.67 9.44 9.36
CA ALA A 137 -0.32 9.55 8.80
C ALA A 137 -0.32 9.45 7.27
N ASP A 138 -1.01 8.46 6.70
CA ASP A 138 -1.05 8.21 5.26
C ASP A 138 -1.83 9.31 4.50
N SER A 139 -2.85 9.88 5.15
CA SER A 139 -3.61 10.99 4.58
C SER A 139 -2.78 12.25 4.45
N TYR A 140 -1.86 12.50 5.40
CA TYR A 140 -1.14 13.76 5.51
C TYR A 140 -0.34 14.13 4.25
N SER A 141 0.39 13.18 3.66
CA SER A 141 1.16 13.44 2.43
C SER A 141 0.25 13.90 1.28
N SER A 142 -0.89 13.22 1.10
CA SER A 142 -1.85 13.58 0.04
C SER A 142 -2.50 14.95 0.30
N ILE A 143 -2.77 15.28 1.57
CA ILE A 143 -3.31 16.59 1.97
C ILE A 143 -2.27 17.69 1.78
N MET A 144 -1.02 17.48 2.20
CA MET A 144 0.07 18.44 2.07
C MET A 144 0.32 18.85 0.61
N ASP A 145 0.24 17.88 -0.31
CA ASP A 145 0.44 18.12 -1.74
C ASP A 145 -0.73 18.90 -2.39
N LYS A 146 -1.95 18.81 -1.85
CA LYS A 146 -3.18 19.35 -2.48
C LYS A 146 -3.80 20.55 -1.74
N ASP A 147 -3.62 20.63 -0.43
CA ASP A 147 -4.18 21.66 0.45
C ASP A 147 -3.21 21.94 1.62
N LEU A 148 -2.20 22.76 1.33
CA LEU A 148 -1.20 23.17 2.32
C LEU A 148 -1.79 23.86 3.56
N PRO A 149 -2.80 24.77 3.45
CA PRO A 149 -3.51 25.29 4.62
C PRO A 149 -4.11 24.20 5.52
N LEU A 150 -4.79 23.21 4.95
CA LEU A 150 -5.38 22.11 5.71
C LEU A 150 -4.31 21.23 6.36
N ALA A 151 -3.21 20.94 5.66
CA ALA A 151 -2.07 20.21 6.24
C ALA A 151 -1.46 20.94 7.44
N LYS A 152 -1.29 22.27 7.36
CA LYS A 152 -0.80 23.08 8.48
C LYS A 152 -1.75 23.03 9.68
N TYR A 153 -3.06 23.07 9.42
CA TYR A 153 -4.06 22.92 10.47
C TYR A 153 -3.96 21.55 11.17
N ILE A 154 -3.92 20.46 10.40
CA ILE A 154 -3.72 19.09 10.93
C ILE A 154 -2.45 18.99 11.77
N SER A 155 -1.34 19.55 11.29
CA SER A 155 -0.08 19.58 12.02
C SER A 155 -0.20 20.34 13.36
N SER A 156 -0.94 21.45 13.39
CA SER A 156 -1.18 22.21 14.61
C SER A 156 -2.03 21.45 15.63
N GLU A 157 -3.05 20.73 15.17
CA GLU A 157 -3.89 19.89 16.03
C GLU A 157 -3.12 18.69 16.59
N VAL A 158 -2.21 18.09 15.82
CA VAL A 158 -1.30 17.04 16.32
C VAL A 158 -0.42 17.56 17.45
N LYS A 159 0.14 18.77 17.32
CA LYS A 159 0.94 19.41 18.39
C LYS A 159 0.10 19.68 19.64
N TRP A 160 -1.11 20.21 19.45
CA TRP A 160 -2.02 20.47 20.56
C TRP A 160 -2.37 19.19 21.33
N ASN A 161 -2.63 18.08 20.62
CA ASN A 161 -2.92 16.80 21.26
C ASN A 161 -1.68 16.19 21.92
N LEU A 162 -0.48 16.40 21.39
CA LEU A 162 0.76 16.04 22.07
C LEU A 162 0.86 16.73 23.43
N ASP A 163 0.72 18.06 23.46
CA ASP A 163 0.79 18.85 24.69
C ASP A 163 -0.27 18.44 25.72
N ARG A 164 -1.49 18.16 25.25
CA ARG A 164 -2.58 17.63 26.08
C ARG A 164 -2.23 16.27 26.68
N ASN A 165 -1.68 15.35 25.88
CA ASN A 165 -1.30 14.01 26.36
C ASN A 165 -0.09 14.05 27.31
N ILE A 166 0.85 14.98 27.12
CA ILE A 166 1.93 15.26 28.08
C ILE A 166 1.35 15.74 29.41
N THR A 167 0.46 16.73 29.36
CA THR A 167 -0.16 17.32 30.56
C THR A 167 -0.99 16.31 31.35
N THR A 168 -1.64 15.38 30.65
CA THR A 168 -2.46 14.31 31.25
C THR A 168 -1.68 13.02 31.54
N ASN A 169 -0.36 13.01 31.28
CA ASN A 169 0.52 11.85 31.44
C ASN A 169 0.02 10.58 30.72
N ASN A 170 -0.61 10.74 29.56
CA ASN A 170 -1.07 9.63 28.73
C ASN A 170 0.07 9.14 27.84
N LYS A 171 0.79 8.10 28.29
CA LYS A 171 1.95 7.54 27.60
C LYS A 171 1.68 7.17 26.14
N ARG A 172 0.55 6.49 25.88
CA ARG A 172 0.18 6.07 24.52
C ARG A 172 -0.03 7.27 23.61
N GLY A 173 -0.77 8.28 24.09
CA GLY A 173 -0.98 9.51 23.34
C GLY A 173 0.30 10.30 23.12
N ILE A 174 1.19 10.37 24.10
CA ILE A 174 2.51 11.00 23.93
C ILE A 174 3.27 10.33 22.78
N VAL A 175 3.33 8.99 22.75
CA VAL A 175 4.02 8.26 21.67
C VAL A 175 3.36 8.54 20.32
N ILE A 176 2.04 8.33 20.19
CA ILE A 176 1.32 8.52 18.91
C ILE A 176 1.50 9.93 18.37
N TYR A 177 1.21 10.96 19.16
CA TYR A 177 1.27 12.34 18.68
C TYR A 177 2.68 12.86 18.48
N ASN A 178 3.66 12.38 19.26
CA ASN A 178 5.06 12.71 19.01
C ASN A 178 5.53 12.13 17.68
N LEU A 179 5.19 10.86 17.40
CA LEU A 179 5.54 10.23 16.12
C LEU A 179 4.88 10.95 14.94
N LEU A 180 3.58 11.25 15.01
CA LEU A 180 2.89 12.03 13.98
C LEU A 180 3.52 13.41 13.77
N ASN A 181 3.87 14.11 14.85
CA ASN A 181 4.53 15.41 14.77
C ASN A 181 5.89 15.32 14.07
N VAL A 182 6.71 14.31 14.39
CA VAL A 182 7.98 14.08 13.71
C VAL A 182 7.77 13.76 12.23
N LEU A 183 6.82 12.87 11.91
CA LEU A 183 6.50 12.51 10.53
C LEU A 183 6.08 13.72 9.70
N PHE A 184 5.19 14.55 10.23
CA PHE A 184 4.66 15.71 9.53
C PHE A 184 5.71 16.80 9.30
N GLN A 185 6.63 16.96 10.24
CA GLN A 185 7.79 17.86 10.07
C GLN A 185 8.78 17.32 9.04
N SER A 186 8.96 16.00 8.97
CA SER A 186 9.87 15.36 8.02
C SER A 186 9.33 15.30 6.59
N ALA A 187 8.00 15.32 6.42
CA ALA A 187 7.36 15.42 5.11
C ALA A 187 7.70 16.74 4.40
N ASP A 188 8.00 17.80 5.17
CA ASP A 188 8.62 19.01 4.64
C ASP A 188 10.11 18.75 4.33
N THR A 189 10.37 18.39 3.07
CA THR A 189 11.71 18.06 2.54
C THR A 189 12.77 19.14 2.72
N THR A 190 12.41 20.36 3.12
CA THR A 190 13.35 21.44 3.40
C THR A 190 14.18 21.23 4.67
N ALA A 191 13.68 20.41 5.62
CA ALA A 191 14.28 20.25 6.94
C ALA A 191 15.52 19.32 6.98
N LYS A 192 15.80 18.54 5.92
CA LYS A 192 16.93 17.59 5.81
C LYS A 192 17.15 16.72 7.07
N VAL A 193 16.08 16.28 7.70
CA VAL A 193 16.14 15.45 8.92
C VAL A 193 16.23 13.97 8.54
N ASP A 194 17.15 13.25 9.18
CA ASP A 194 17.23 11.79 9.10
C ASP A 194 16.17 11.19 10.03
N LEU A 195 15.02 10.86 9.44
CA LEU A 195 13.83 10.38 10.14
C LEU A 195 14.09 9.05 10.86
N SER A 196 14.81 8.13 10.21
CA SER A 196 15.19 6.85 10.82
C SER A 196 15.99 7.05 12.10
N LYS A 197 16.99 7.94 12.08
CA LYS A 197 17.79 8.23 13.28
C LYS A 197 16.97 8.88 14.38
N GLN A 198 16.12 9.84 14.04
CA GLN A 198 15.29 10.54 15.04
C GLN A 198 14.29 9.60 15.72
N LEU A 199 13.71 8.67 14.97
CA LEU A 199 12.78 7.66 15.47
C LEU A 199 13.48 6.42 16.05
N GLY A 200 14.80 6.35 15.88
CA GLY A 200 15.61 5.20 16.26
C GLY A 200 15.33 3.94 15.44
N ILE A 201 14.59 3.97 14.34
CA ILE A 201 14.28 2.77 13.54
C ILE A 201 15.39 2.45 12.53
N ALA A 202 15.34 1.26 11.93
CA ALA A 202 16.21 0.92 10.80
C ALA A 202 16.07 1.94 9.65
N SER A 203 17.09 2.00 8.78
CA SER A 203 17.07 2.91 7.63
C SER A 203 15.82 2.68 6.78
N ILE A 204 15.16 3.76 6.38
CA ILE A 204 14.05 3.77 5.41
C ILE A 204 14.46 4.30 4.04
N TYR A 205 15.71 4.76 3.92
CA TYR A 205 16.24 5.42 2.72
C TYR A 205 16.91 4.43 1.76
N GLY A 206 17.15 3.19 2.18
CA GLY A 206 17.87 2.21 1.39
C GLY A 206 18.39 1.02 2.19
N GLU A 207 18.90 0.02 1.46
CA GLU A 207 19.56 -1.17 2.01
C GLU A 207 21.01 -1.26 1.52
N ASP A 208 21.90 -1.72 2.40
CA ASP A 208 23.25 -2.09 1.98
C ASP A 208 23.19 -3.34 1.08
N TYR A 209 24.04 -3.41 0.06
CA TYR A 209 24.04 -4.59 -0.80
C TYR A 209 24.30 -5.88 -0.01
N ASN A 210 25.19 -5.84 0.99
CA ASN A 210 25.53 -7.02 1.77
C ASN A 210 24.44 -7.40 2.79
N SER A 211 23.54 -6.47 3.19
CA SER A 211 22.38 -6.82 4.02
C SER A 211 21.36 -7.65 3.25
N LEU A 212 21.41 -7.63 1.91
CA LEU A 212 20.52 -8.37 1.02
C LEU A 212 21.10 -9.72 0.57
N THR A 213 22.38 -9.99 0.81
CA THR A 213 23.03 -11.24 0.39
C THR A 213 22.90 -12.33 1.44
N ASP A 214 22.76 -13.57 0.99
CA ASP A 214 22.94 -14.76 1.81
C ASP A 214 24.43 -15.06 2.08
N ASP A 215 24.68 -16.15 2.81
CA ASP A 215 26.03 -16.59 3.19
C ASP A 215 26.94 -16.93 2.00
N SER A 216 26.37 -17.08 0.80
CA SER A 216 27.09 -17.30 -0.47
C SER A 216 27.25 -16.02 -1.30
N GLY A 217 26.89 -14.85 -0.75
CA GLY A 217 26.95 -13.56 -1.46
C GLY A 217 25.87 -13.41 -2.52
N ARG A 218 24.78 -14.19 -2.47
CA ARG A 218 23.69 -14.15 -3.45
C ARG A 218 22.53 -13.34 -2.90
N VAL A 219 21.93 -12.50 -3.74
CA VAL A 219 20.63 -11.89 -3.42
C VAL A 219 19.54 -12.80 -3.96
N VAL A 220 18.70 -13.33 -3.07
CA VAL A 220 17.58 -14.22 -3.42
C VAL A 220 16.27 -13.43 -3.42
N GLN A 221 15.52 -13.52 -4.51
CA GLN A 221 14.20 -12.90 -4.64
C GLN A 221 13.12 -13.96 -4.87
N GLN A 222 11.97 -13.77 -4.26
CA GLN A 222 10.77 -14.56 -4.52
C GLN A 222 9.67 -13.66 -5.09
N VAL A 223 9.08 -14.06 -6.21
CA VAL A 223 8.03 -13.31 -6.89
C VAL A 223 6.77 -14.16 -6.97
N PHE A 224 5.69 -13.64 -6.41
CA PHE A 224 4.39 -14.28 -6.40
C PHE A 224 3.53 -13.78 -7.57
N PHE A 225 3.12 -14.69 -8.45
CA PHE A 225 2.13 -14.47 -9.50
C PHE A 225 0.89 -15.34 -9.25
N TYR A 226 -0.22 -14.97 -9.88
CA TYR A 226 -1.49 -15.65 -9.74
C TYR A 226 -2.15 -15.80 -11.11
N GLY A 227 -2.79 -16.93 -11.37
CA GLY A 227 -3.61 -17.17 -12.54
C GLY A 227 -5.00 -16.61 -12.33
N ASP A 228 -5.40 -15.67 -13.17
CA ASP A 228 -6.70 -15.02 -13.11
C ASP A 228 -7.57 -15.41 -14.32
N GLU A 229 -8.89 -15.42 -14.15
CA GLU A 229 -9.84 -15.66 -15.26
C GLU A 229 -9.75 -14.58 -16.34
N ASP A 230 -9.48 -13.33 -15.94
CA ASP A 230 -9.25 -12.19 -16.83
C ASP A 230 -7.86 -12.19 -17.50
N LYS A 231 -7.03 -13.18 -17.14
CA LYS A 231 -5.65 -13.38 -17.58
C LYS A 231 -4.66 -12.30 -17.14
N ASP A 232 -4.99 -11.43 -16.18
CA ASP A 232 -4.11 -10.33 -15.79
C ASP A 232 -2.78 -10.84 -15.24
N GLY A 233 -2.78 -11.76 -14.27
CA GLY A 233 -1.53 -12.29 -13.71
C GLY A 233 -0.68 -13.09 -14.72
N GLN A 234 -1.30 -13.79 -15.68
CA GLN A 234 -0.62 -14.44 -16.81
C GLN A 234 0.05 -13.41 -17.71
N ASN A 235 -0.66 -12.35 -18.10
CA ASN A 235 -0.10 -11.25 -18.89
C ASN A 235 1.02 -10.51 -18.13
N SER A 236 0.84 -10.32 -16.82
CA SER A 236 1.80 -9.71 -15.89
C SER A 236 3.09 -10.52 -15.84
N PHE A 237 3.00 -11.84 -15.75
CA PHE A 237 4.13 -12.77 -15.81
C PHE A 237 4.85 -12.72 -17.17
N GLU A 238 4.10 -12.73 -18.28
CA GLU A 238 4.70 -12.63 -19.61
C GLU A 238 5.52 -11.34 -19.78
N ASN A 239 5.00 -10.21 -19.29
CA ASN A 239 5.72 -8.95 -19.37
C ASN A 239 6.94 -8.93 -18.44
N PHE A 240 6.81 -9.46 -17.22
CA PHE A 240 7.95 -9.67 -16.32
C PHE A 240 9.06 -10.50 -16.98
N MET A 241 8.72 -11.58 -17.68
CA MET A 241 9.69 -12.43 -18.37
C MET A 241 10.45 -11.73 -19.50
N LYS A 242 9.86 -10.71 -20.14
CA LYS A 242 10.55 -9.90 -21.18
C LYS A 242 11.74 -9.11 -20.64
N MET A 243 11.78 -8.87 -19.33
CA MET A 243 12.93 -8.21 -18.69
C MET A 243 14.19 -9.10 -18.68
N PHE A 244 14.03 -10.42 -18.82
CA PHE A 244 15.12 -11.40 -18.64
C PHE A 244 15.38 -12.26 -19.87
N ARG A 245 14.34 -12.68 -20.60
CA ARG A 245 14.50 -13.57 -21.76
C ARG A 245 15.31 -12.89 -22.87
N GLY A 246 16.32 -13.61 -23.37
CA GLY A 246 17.21 -13.13 -24.43
C GLY A 246 18.19 -12.04 -23.98
N LYS A 247 18.27 -11.73 -22.68
CA LYS A 247 19.23 -10.78 -22.13
C LYS A 247 20.49 -11.51 -21.67
N PRO A 248 21.70 -11.08 -22.11
CA PRO A 248 22.94 -11.80 -21.81
C PRO A 248 23.34 -11.76 -20.33
N GLU A 249 22.72 -10.91 -19.53
CA GLU A 249 22.90 -10.84 -18.08
C GLU A 249 22.17 -11.94 -17.33
N TRP A 250 21.27 -12.70 -17.98
CA TRP A 250 20.36 -13.61 -17.30
C TRP A 250 20.31 -15.00 -17.95
N LYS A 251 20.36 -16.04 -17.12
CA LYS A 251 20.02 -17.41 -17.46
C LYS A 251 18.63 -17.72 -16.93
N VAL A 252 17.75 -18.20 -17.80
CA VAL A 252 16.34 -18.49 -17.47
C VAL A 252 16.06 -19.97 -17.69
N THR A 253 15.59 -20.66 -16.64
CA THR A 253 15.12 -22.06 -16.70
C THR A 253 13.73 -22.15 -16.09
N MET A 254 12.81 -22.86 -16.73
CA MET A 254 11.40 -22.93 -16.31
C MET A 254 10.96 -24.39 -16.24
N ASN A 255 10.22 -24.74 -15.19
CA ASN A 255 9.56 -26.03 -15.05
C ASN A 255 8.03 -25.83 -15.05
N GLU A 256 7.28 -26.86 -14.65
CA GLU A 256 5.82 -26.80 -14.60
C GLU A 256 5.25 -25.82 -13.57
N ASN A 257 5.98 -25.55 -12.47
CA ASN A 257 5.51 -24.79 -11.31
C ASN A 257 6.11 -23.36 -11.23
N TRP A 258 7.40 -23.19 -11.56
CA TRP A 258 8.09 -21.89 -11.44
C TRP A 258 9.15 -21.67 -12.52
N VAL A 259 9.62 -20.43 -12.60
CA VAL A 259 10.79 -20.03 -13.36
C VAL A 259 11.92 -19.62 -12.40
N THR A 260 13.12 -20.07 -12.73
CA THR A 260 14.38 -19.69 -12.08
C THR A 260 15.15 -18.78 -13.02
N ILE A 261 15.52 -17.59 -12.54
CA ILE A 261 16.25 -16.57 -13.28
C ILE A 261 17.51 -16.26 -12.49
N ILE A 262 18.67 -16.56 -13.06
CA ILE A 262 19.97 -16.40 -12.40
C ILE A 262 20.82 -15.43 -13.20
N SER A 263 21.46 -14.49 -12.51
CA SER A 263 22.45 -13.59 -13.11
C SER A 263 23.60 -14.38 -13.75
N ALA A 264 23.83 -14.19 -15.05
CA ALA A 264 24.98 -14.72 -15.78
C ALA A 264 26.16 -13.72 -15.81
N LYS A 265 25.91 -12.44 -15.50
CA LYS A 265 26.91 -11.37 -15.42
C LYS A 265 26.64 -10.51 -14.19
N GLY A 266 27.68 -9.86 -13.68
CA GLY A 266 27.57 -9.00 -12.49
C GLY A 266 27.57 -9.81 -11.19
N LYS A 267 27.03 -9.22 -10.13
CA LYS A 267 26.89 -9.88 -8.84
C LYS A 267 25.80 -10.96 -8.85
N PRO A 268 25.90 -12.00 -7.99
CA PRO A 268 24.92 -13.08 -7.97
C PRO A 268 23.53 -12.61 -7.51
N VAL A 269 22.54 -12.71 -8.41
CA VAL A 269 21.12 -12.44 -8.16
C VAL A 269 20.30 -13.61 -8.65
N TRP A 270 19.52 -14.22 -7.77
CA TRP A 270 18.68 -15.38 -8.04
C TRP A 270 17.23 -15.01 -7.80
N ILE A 271 16.39 -15.15 -8.83
CA ILE A 271 14.98 -14.79 -8.78
C ILE A 271 14.17 -16.04 -9.06
N PHE A 272 13.27 -16.36 -8.13
CA PHE A 272 12.32 -17.46 -8.26
C PHE A 272 10.92 -16.89 -8.36
N ALA A 273 10.23 -17.17 -9.46
CA ALA A 273 8.88 -16.70 -9.68
C ALA A 273 7.96 -17.89 -9.98
N ASN A 274 6.90 -18.08 -9.20
CA ASN A 274 5.92 -19.11 -9.55
C ASN A 274 5.24 -18.73 -10.87
N ARG A 275 4.78 -19.74 -11.59
CA ARG A 275 3.95 -19.53 -12.78
C ARG A 275 2.53 -19.20 -12.33
N PRO A 276 1.83 -18.27 -13.00
CA PRO A 276 0.41 -18.02 -12.78
C PRO A 276 -0.41 -19.13 -13.45
N LEU A 277 -0.87 -20.08 -12.66
CA LEU A 277 -1.62 -21.25 -13.11
C LEU A 277 -3.11 -21.07 -12.76
N LEU A 278 -3.99 -21.34 -13.71
CA LEU A 278 -5.44 -21.28 -13.51
C LEU A 278 -6.04 -22.66 -13.78
N GLY A 279 -6.88 -23.16 -12.87
CA GLY A 279 -7.58 -24.43 -13.02
C GLY A 279 -8.19 -24.94 -11.71
N ASP A 280 -8.77 -26.14 -11.78
CA ASP A 280 -9.35 -26.82 -10.62
C ASP A 280 -8.29 -27.15 -9.56
N ASP A 281 -8.71 -27.21 -8.29
CA ASP A 281 -7.87 -27.53 -7.13
C ASP A 281 -6.67 -26.59 -6.91
N ASP A 282 -6.82 -25.30 -7.21
CA ASP A 282 -5.87 -24.22 -6.93
C ASP A 282 -4.39 -24.55 -7.30
N PRO A 283 -4.08 -24.62 -8.60
CA PRO A 283 -2.74 -24.97 -9.06
C PRO A 283 -1.69 -23.91 -8.70
N ASP A 284 -2.08 -22.65 -8.47
CA ASP A 284 -1.17 -21.62 -7.95
C ASP A 284 -0.69 -21.93 -6.55
N ALA A 285 -1.61 -22.23 -5.63
CA ALA A 285 -1.24 -22.58 -4.25
C ALA A 285 -0.28 -23.78 -4.22
N LYS A 286 -0.51 -24.79 -5.07
CA LYS A 286 0.40 -25.95 -5.21
C LYS A 286 1.76 -25.55 -5.77
N ALA A 287 1.80 -24.70 -6.80
CA ALA A 287 3.06 -24.25 -7.39
C ALA A 287 3.87 -23.37 -6.42
N GLN A 288 3.19 -22.51 -5.66
CA GLN A 288 3.79 -21.66 -4.63
C GLN A 288 4.33 -22.49 -3.46
N ALA A 289 3.56 -23.46 -2.95
CA ALA A 289 4.01 -24.37 -1.90
C ALA A 289 5.25 -25.16 -2.33
N ARG A 290 5.23 -25.77 -3.53
CA ARG A 290 6.40 -26.50 -4.08
C ARG A 290 7.64 -25.61 -4.23
N LEU A 291 7.45 -24.34 -4.59
CA LEU A 291 8.55 -23.39 -4.67
C LEU A 291 9.06 -23.05 -3.26
N GLY A 292 8.17 -22.88 -2.29
CA GLY A 292 8.53 -22.69 -0.88
C GLY A 292 9.39 -23.85 -0.36
N ASP A 293 8.92 -25.09 -0.54
CA ASP A 293 9.64 -26.31 -0.15
C ASP A 293 11.04 -26.34 -0.80
N PHE A 294 11.12 -26.07 -2.10
CA PHE A 294 12.40 -26.01 -2.81
C PHE A 294 13.35 -24.95 -2.22
N LEU A 295 12.85 -23.75 -1.88
CA LEU A 295 13.68 -22.70 -1.29
C LEU A 295 14.20 -23.12 0.09
N GLU A 296 13.34 -23.73 0.92
CA GLU A 296 13.71 -24.22 2.25
C GLU A 296 14.74 -25.34 2.19
N GLU A 297 14.49 -26.38 1.38
CA GLU A 297 15.39 -27.53 1.18
C GLU A 297 16.78 -27.12 0.69
N ASN A 298 16.87 -26.03 -0.08
CA ASN A 298 18.12 -25.51 -0.62
C ASN A 298 18.72 -24.37 0.23
N HIS A 299 18.14 -24.09 1.41
CA HIS A 299 18.55 -23.03 2.32
C HIS A 299 18.60 -21.64 1.66
N LEU A 300 17.71 -21.39 0.71
CA LEU A 300 17.57 -20.12 0.00
C LEU A 300 16.56 -19.26 0.75
N LYS A 301 17.04 -18.19 1.38
CA LYS A 301 16.22 -17.27 2.16
C LYS A 301 15.99 -15.98 1.36
N PRO A 302 14.78 -15.75 0.81
CA PRO A 302 14.51 -14.53 0.05
C PRO A 302 14.73 -13.28 0.90
N SER A 303 15.58 -12.37 0.44
CA SER A 303 15.76 -11.04 1.03
C SER A 303 14.88 -10.00 0.35
N ILE A 304 14.29 -10.34 -0.81
CA ILE A 304 13.33 -9.52 -1.53
C ILE A 304 12.11 -10.35 -1.88
N VAL A 305 10.92 -9.85 -1.55
CA VAL A 305 9.64 -10.48 -1.91
C VAL A 305 8.80 -9.52 -2.73
N ILE A 306 8.23 -10.00 -3.83
CA ILE A 306 7.46 -9.18 -4.78
C ILE A 306 6.10 -9.85 -5.00
N HIS A 307 5.02 -9.14 -4.67
CA HIS A 307 3.66 -9.52 -4.99
C HIS A 307 3.24 -8.98 -6.36
N ARG A 308 2.84 -9.85 -7.28
CA ARG A 308 2.32 -9.52 -8.63
C ARG A 308 0.98 -10.19 -8.87
N GLY A 309 0.03 -9.95 -7.97
CA GLY A 309 -1.38 -10.31 -8.13
C GLY A 309 -2.30 -9.13 -7.87
N HIS A 310 -3.59 -9.37 -8.07
CA HIS A 310 -4.65 -8.54 -7.53
C HIS A 310 -4.62 -8.56 -5.99
N SER A 311 -5.16 -7.53 -5.34
CA SER A 311 -5.13 -7.42 -3.88
C SER A 311 -5.89 -8.54 -3.16
N TYR A 312 -6.87 -9.17 -3.79
CA TYR A 312 -7.53 -10.36 -3.23
C TYR A 312 -6.63 -11.60 -3.14
N HIS A 313 -5.48 -11.59 -3.84
CA HIS A 313 -4.44 -12.61 -3.71
C HIS A 313 -3.40 -12.30 -2.64
N LEU A 314 -3.39 -11.06 -2.13
CA LEU A 314 -2.35 -10.58 -1.23
C LEU A 314 -2.18 -11.47 0.00
N GLN A 315 -3.29 -11.88 0.64
CA GLN A 315 -3.23 -12.70 1.85
C GLN A 315 -2.44 -14.00 1.64
N TYR A 316 -2.54 -14.61 0.45
CA TYR A 316 -1.76 -15.80 0.13
C TYR A 316 -0.26 -15.50 0.07
N THR A 317 0.15 -14.34 -0.44
CA THR A 317 1.54 -13.90 -0.38
C THR A 317 1.99 -13.63 1.06
N LEU A 318 1.17 -12.93 1.85
CA LEU A 318 1.50 -12.56 3.23
C LEU A 318 1.71 -13.79 4.12
N ASN A 319 0.88 -14.82 3.95
CA ASN A 319 1.01 -16.10 4.66
C ASN A 319 2.29 -16.89 4.31
N GLN A 320 2.97 -16.52 3.22
CA GLN A 320 4.18 -17.18 2.71
C GLN A 320 5.40 -16.24 2.78
N LEU A 321 5.29 -15.11 3.46
CA LEU A 321 6.33 -14.10 3.50
C LEU A 321 7.56 -14.62 4.27
N SER A 322 8.75 -14.55 3.66
CA SER A 322 9.99 -14.95 4.33
C SER A 322 10.37 -13.94 5.41
N PRO A 323 10.61 -14.35 6.67
CA PRO A 323 11.07 -13.44 7.74
C PRO A 323 12.40 -12.74 7.43
N SER A 324 13.21 -13.29 6.50
CA SER A 324 14.45 -12.67 6.03
C SER A 324 14.24 -11.51 5.06
N ALA A 325 13.02 -11.27 4.59
CA ALA A 325 12.76 -10.24 3.59
C ALA A 325 13.07 -8.85 4.17
N LYS A 326 13.90 -8.10 3.45
CA LYS A 326 14.27 -6.72 3.74
C LYS A 326 13.60 -5.73 2.80
N ILE A 327 13.24 -6.17 1.59
CA ILE A 327 12.47 -5.37 0.63
C ILE A 327 11.22 -6.13 0.25
N VAL A 328 10.06 -5.50 0.42
CA VAL A 328 8.76 -6.07 0.05
C VAL A 328 8.06 -5.12 -0.92
N VAL A 329 7.68 -5.63 -2.09
CA VAL A 329 6.98 -4.85 -3.11
C VAL A 329 5.55 -5.36 -3.23
N LEU A 330 4.58 -4.53 -2.84
CA LEU A 330 3.17 -4.86 -2.86
C LEU A 330 2.44 -3.96 -3.87
N GLY A 331 1.89 -4.56 -4.93
CA GLY A 331 0.96 -3.84 -5.81
C GLY A 331 -0.42 -3.72 -5.15
N SER A 332 -0.98 -2.51 -5.08
CA SER A 332 -2.38 -2.25 -4.70
C SER A 332 -2.76 -2.58 -3.25
N CYS A 333 -1.86 -2.42 -2.28
CA CYS A 333 -2.03 -2.96 -0.92
C CYS A 333 -1.54 -2.03 0.21
N GLY A 334 -1.61 -0.71 0.04
CA GLY A 334 -1.06 0.25 1.00
C GLY A 334 -1.82 0.45 2.33
N GLY A 335 -2.91 -0.29 2.59
CA GLY A 335 -3.70 -0.14 3.82
C GLY A 335 -2.99 -0.63 5.10
N TYR A 336 -3.44 -0.14 6.27
CA TYR A 336 -2.85 -0.44 7.58
C TYR A 336 -2.68 -1.95 7.82
N ASN A 337 -3.73 -2.76 7.57
CA ASN A 337 -3.71 -4.19 7.83
C ASN A 337 -2.56 -4.89 7.09
N ASN A 338 -2.39 -4.56 5.82
CA ASN A 338 -1.35 -5.15 4.99
C ASN A 338 0.06 -4.73 5.45
N LEU A 339 0.24 -3.45 5.78
CA LEU A 339 1.52 -2.96 6.32
C LEU A 339 1.84 -3.63 7.66
N ASN A 340 0.85 -3.74 8.54
CA ASN A 340 0.98 -4.36 9.85
C ASN A 340 1.31 -5.86 9.74
N GLU A 341 0.66 -6.60 8.84
CA GLU A 341 0.96 -8.01 8.59
C GLU A 341 2.39 -8.22 8.08
N VAL A 342 2.83 -7.45 7.09
CA VAL A 342 4.22 -7.51 6.60
C VAL A 342 5.20 -7.23 7.73
N LEU A 343 4.99 -6.17 8.50
CA LEU A 343 5.90 -5.78 9.57
C LEU A 343 5.87 -6.74 10.77
N THR A 344 4.81 -7.55 10.92
CA THR A 344 4.75 -8.61 11.94
C THR A 344 5.66 -9.79 11.58
N VAL A 345 5.85 -10.08 10.29
CA VAL A 345 6.74 -11.15 9.83
C VAL A 345 8.16 -10.62 9.55
N CYS A 346 8.26 -9.39 9.05
CA CYS A 346 9.49 -8.75 8.61
C CYS A 346 9.60 -7.34 9.23
N GLU A 347 9.99 -7.27 10.50
CA GLU A 347 10.01 -6.04 11.32
C GLU A 347 10.70 -4.85 10.64
N ASP A 348 11.82 -5.10 9.96
CA ASP A 348 12.62 -4.06 9.30
C ASP A 348 12.30 -3.88 7.81
N ALA A 349 11.34 -4.62 7.24
CA ALA A 349 11.10 -4.59 5.79
C ALA A 349 10.81 -3.18 5.25
N GLN A 350 11.49 -2.82 4.18
CA GLN A 350 11.22 -1.62 3.41
C GLN A 350 10.15 -1.93 2.38
N ILE A 351 8.99 -1.29 2.52
CA ILE A 351 7.78 -1.62 1.76
C ILE A 351 7.56 -0.59 0.66
N ILE A 352 7.55 -1.05 -0.59
CA ILE A 352 6.98 -0.29 -1.71
C ILE A 352 5.52 -0.70 -1.83
N SER A 353 4.61 0.28 -1.77
CA SER A 353 3.18 0.06 -1.96
C SER A 353 2.64 0.98 -3.06
N SER A 354 1.41 0.76 -3.50
CA SER A 354 0.66 1.71 -4.32
C SER A 354 -0.71 1.99 -3.73
N LYS A 355 -1.18 3.23 -3.89
CA LYS A 355 -2.53 3.69 -3.51
C LYS A 355 -3.61 3.04 -4.36
N GLN A 356 -3.28 2.74 -5.62
CA GLN A 356 -4.20 2.22 -6.63
C GLN A 356 -3.66 0.93 -7.24
N VAL A 357 -4.38 0.42 -8.25
CA VAL A 357 -3.95 -0.72 -9.07
C VAL A 357 -2.56 -0.47 -9.63
N GLY A 358 -1.62 -1.32 -9.23
CA GLY A 358 -0.28 -1.28 -9.78
C GLY A 358 -0.31 -1.52 -11.30
N THR A 359 0.45 -0.74 -12.05
CA THR A 359 0.53 -0.88 -13.50
C THR A 359 1.88 -1.42 -13.94
N LYS A 360 1.89 -2.26 -14.98
CA LYS A 360 3.14 -2.77 -15.56
C LYS A 360 4.09 -1.65 -15.98
N THR A 361 3.55 -0.52 -16.46
CA THR A 361 4.36 0.62 -16.91
C THR A 361 5.16 1.25 -15.79
N VAL A 362 4.79 1.03 -14.52
CA VAL A 362 5.51 1.54 -13.34
C VAL A 362 6.25 0.42 -12.61
N ASN A 363 5.59 -0.73 -12.41
CA ASN A 363 6.18 -1.91 -11.77
C ASN A 363 7.48 -2.35 -12.45
N GLU A 364 7.50 -2.46 -13.78
CA GLU A 364 8.67 -2.96 -14.50
C GLU A 364 9.88 -2.03 -14.37
N PRO A 365 9.77 -0.69 -14.58
CA PRO A 365 10.87 0.22 -14.30
C PRO A 365 11.42 0.14 -12.87
N ILE A 366 10.58 -0.01 -11.85
CA ILE A 366 11.00 -0.17 -10.46
C ILE A 366 11.82 -1.46 -10.30
N LEU A 367 11.29 -2.59 -10.75
CA LEU A 367 11.97 -3.88 -10.65
C LEU A 367 13.28 -3.91 -11.45
N GLN A 368 13.32 -3.27 -12.61
CA GLN A 368 14.55 -3.11 -13.40
C GLN A 368 15.59 -2.25 -12.67
N ALA A 369 15.16 -1.18 -11.98
CA ALA A 369 16.07 -0.32 -11.22
C ALA A 369 16.66 -1.05 -10.00
N ILE A 370 15.85 -1.84 -9.30
CA ILE A 370 16.30 -2.72 -8.21
C ILE A 370 17.31 -3.72 -8.77
N ASN A 371 16.92 -4.52 -9.76
CA ASN A 371 17.78 -5.56 -10.35
C ASN A 371 19.09 -4.98 -10.92
N GLY A 372 19.05 -3.83 -11.58
CA GLY A 372 20.26 -3.16 -12.08
C GLY A 372 21.23 -2.74 -10.98
N SER A 373 20.71 -2.26 -9.84
CA SER A 373 21.52 -1.92 -8.67
C SER A 373 22.17 -3.17 -8.07
N LEU A 374 21.39 -4.24 -7.91
CA LEU A 374 21.86 -5.52 -7.36
C LEU A 374 22.93 -6.16 -8.25
N LEU A 375 22.72 -6.24 -9.57
CA LEU A 375 23.72 -6.77 -10.51
C LEU A 375 25.03 -5.97 -10.48
N SER A 376 24.95 -4.67 -10.20
CA SER A 376 26.11 -3.79 -10.08
C SER A 376 26.80 -3.87 -8.71
N GLY A 377 26.24 -4.63 -7.75
CA GLY A 377 26.72 -4.67 -6.38
C GLY A 377 26.57 -3.35 -5.64
N LYS A 378 25.61 -2.52 -6.04
CA LYS A 378 25.34 -1.22 -5.43
C LYS A 378 24.26 -1.36 -4.37
N ASN A 379 24.38 -0.55 -3.33
CA ASN A 379 23.35 -0.35 -2.34
C ASN A 379 22.06 0.15 -3.01
N ILE A 380 20.94 -0.21 -2.42
CA ILE A 380 19.65 0.37 -2.81
C ILE A 380 19.57 1.74 -2.13
N ASP A 381 19.42 2.80 -2.91
CA ASP A 381 19.13 4.16 -2.44
C ASP A 381 17.76 4.55 -3.02
N TRP A 382 16.73 4.55 -2.18
CA TRP A 382 15.37 4.83 -2.63
C TRP A 382 15.21 6.25 -3.12
N VAL A 383 15.86 7.24 -2.50
CA VAL A 383 15.70 8.65 -2.87
C VAL A 383 16.26 8.87 -4.27
N SER A 384 17.49 8.40 -4.51
CA SER A 384 18.14 8.48 -5.81
C SER A 384 17.42 7.65 -6.87
N MET A 385 16.97 6.44 -6.51
CA MET A 385 16.22 5.55 -7.40
C MET A 385 14.88 6.17 -7.81
N TRP A 386 14.10 6.70 -6.87
CA TRP A 386 12.79 7.30 -7.16
C TRP A 386 12.92 8.54 -8.04
N LYS A 387 13.91 9.40 -7.77
CA LYS A 387 14.22 10.56 -8.63
C LYS A 387 14.60 10.13 -10.04
N GLY A 388 15.38 9.05 -10.18
CA GLY A 388 15.71 8.47 -11.47
C GLY A 388 14.48 7.92 -12.20
N LEU A 389 13.56 7.28 -11.49
CA LEU A 389 12.31 6.75 -12.04
C LEU A 389 11.37 7.86 -12.49
N GLU A 390 11.20 8.92 -11.69
CA GLU A 390 10.36 10.08 -12.03
C GLU A 390 10.75 10.68 -13.39
N SER A 391 12.05 10.76 -13.68
CA SER A 391 12.55 11.27 -14.97
C SER A 391 12.16 10.41 -16.19
N LYS A 392 11.74 9.16 -15.98
CA LYS A 392 11.27 8.25 -17.03
C LYS A 392 9.77 8.42 -17.37
N PHE A 393 8.98 9.01 -16.46
CA PHE A 393 7.54 9.22 -16.62
C PHE A 393 7.25 10.65 -17.08
N LYS A 394 7.34 10.88 -18.40
CA LYS A 394 7.30 12.21 -19.00
C LYS A 394 5.89 12.72 -19.30
N ASP A 395 4.98 11.84 -19.71
CA ASP A 395 3.58 12.20 -19.96
C ASP A 395 2.77 12.23 -18.67
N ALA A 396 1.71 13.04 -18.66
CA ALA A 396 0.90 13.27 -17.47
C ALA A 396 0.26 11.98 -16.92
N ALA A 397 -0.20 11.09 -17.81
CA ALA A 397 -0.90 9.87 -17.41
C ALA A 397 0.04 8.83 -16.78
N SER A 398 1.27 8.70 -17.27
CA SER A 398 2.26 7.81 -16.64
C SER A 398 2.82 8.39 -15.34
N ARG A 399 2.92 9.72 -15.23
CA ARG A 399 3.32 10.40 -13.99
C ARG A 399 2.28 10.22 -12.89
N GLU A 400 1.01 10.42 -13.18
CA GLU A 400 -0.09 10.21 -12.24
C GLU A 400 -0.05 8.79 -11.65
N LYS A 401 0.09 7.77 -12.52
CA LYS A 401 0.22 6.37 -12.09
C LYS A 401 1.47 6.10 -11.26
N PHE A 402 2.56 6.84 -11.47
CA PHE A 402 3.78 6.72 -10.67
C PHE A 402 3.64 7.41 -9.30
N GLU A 403 2.94 8.54 -9.24
CA GLU A 403 2.64 9.26 -8.00
C GLU A 403 1.79 8.44 -7.02
N ASP A 404 1.04 7.46 -7.53
CA ASP A 404 0.32 6.48 -6.70
C ASP A 404 1.25 5.50 -5.97
N TYR A 405 2.50 5.33 -6.43
CA TYR A 405 3.46 4.45 -5.76
C TYR A 405 4.15 5.19 -4.62
N ILE A 406 4.17 4.54 -3.46
CA ILE A 406 4.74 5.06 -2.23
C ILE A 406 6.07 4.33 -1.99
N PRO A 407 7.22 5.01 -2.15
CA PRO A 407 8.51 4.42 -1.79
C PRO A 407 8.67 4.34 -0.26
N PRO A 408 9.62 3.52 0.25
CA PRO A 408 9.72 3.24 1.69
C PRO A 408 9.90 4.50 2.55
N TYR A 409 10.70 5.47 2.09
CA TYR A 409 10.93 6.73 2.81
C TYR A 409 9.74 7.70 2.80
N LYS A 410 8.69 7.45 2.00
CA LYS A 410 7.43 8.21 1.98
C LYS A 410 6.25 7.43 2.58
N ASN A 411 6.46 6.18 3.00
CA ASN A 411 5.42 5.33 3.56
C ASN A 411 5.22 5.64 5.06
N LEU A 412 4.54 6.75 5.34
CA LEU A 412 4.38 7.28 6.70
C LEU A 412 3.67 6.28 7.63
N GLY A 413 2.68 5.52 7.14
CA GLY A 413 2.04 4.45 7.88
C GLY A 413 3.02 3.35 8.33
N ALA A 414 3.85 2.83 7.42
CA ALA A 414 4.85 1.82 7.77
C ALA A 414 5.89 2.36 8.76
N ILE A 415 6.32 3.61 8.58
CA ILE A 415 7.27 4.27 9.50
C ILE A 415 6.64 4.44 10.89
N LEU A 416 5.37 4.84 10.96
CA LEU A 416 4.63 4.99 12.22
C LEU A 416 4.54 3.66 12.98
N ILE A 417 4.17 2.57 12.29
CA ILE A 417 4.06 1.23 12.91
C ILE A 417 5.42 0.81 13.49
N LYS A 418 6.50 0.90 12.71
CA LYS A 418 7.85 0.54 13.17
C LYS A 418 8.28 1.36 14.39
N ALA A 419 8.10 2.67 14.31
CA ALA A 419 8.54 3.58 15.39
C ALA A 419 7.68 3.42 16.65
N TYR A 420 6.39 3.14 16.50
CA TYR A 420 5.50 2.86 17.64
C TYR A 420 5.88 1.56 18.33
N ARG A 421 6.02 0.45 17.59
CA ARG A 421 6.42 -0.85 18.16
C ARG A 421 7.72 -0.73 18.94
N LYS A 422 8.73 -0.10 18.33
CA LYS A 422 9.99 0.21 19.00
C LYS A 422 9.82 1.04 20.29
N SER A 423 8.99 2.08 20.26
CA SER A 423 8.77 2.95 21.41
C SER A 423 8.01 2.26 22.55
N MET A 424 7.18 1.27 22.20
CA MET A 424 6.37 0.48 23.15
C MET A 424 7.05 -0.81 23.61
N GLY A 425 8.17 -1.20 22.99
CA GLY A 425 8.88 -2.44 23.30
C GLY A 425 8.21 -3.69 22.74
N GLU A 426 7.49 -3.55 21.62
CA GLU A 426 6.85 -4.63 20.87
C GLU A 426 7.79 -5.25 19.83
#